data_AF-A0A6J5WZ97-F1
#
_entry.id   AF-A0A6J5WZ97-F1
#
_cell.length_a   1.000
_cell.length_b   1.000
_cell.length_c   1.000
_cell.angle_alpha   90.00
_cell.angle_beta   90.00
_cell.angle_gamma   90.00
#
_symmetry.space_group_name_H-M   'P 1'
#
loop_
_entity.id
_entity.type
_entity.pdbx_description
1 polymer ?
#
loop_
_entity_poly.entity_id
_entity_poly.type
_entity_poly.pdbx_seq_one_letter_code
_entity_poly.pdbx_strand_id
1 'polypeptide(L)'
;MATVVFASIYVVGAYISRARKMSKEEHQGPRLTRSMSIAVLHGGQLALQRLFEYHEARADKSAVEIAECELKTHLAEQHPDYKKLQSVIGKLEMSGKEAQAVEILKKATAKARNEGRNHEAYEYEMLLVEMLIYKGDFKEALGCECLRHAEISDARRPLFKAIVHIIECNKNEGTKYWREFNNLKEEFHCLPSIKESMEECQLHKLSTNFNEFEKVVHMLKKDIIEVQAKRNKK
;
A
#
# COMPACT_ATOMS: atom_id res chain seq x y z
N MET A 1 -27.74 -42.32 -27.79
CA MET A 1 -26.30 -42.53 -27.47
C MET A 1 -25.40 -41.35 -27.92
N ALA A 2 -25.93 -40.16 -28.22
CA ALA A 2 -25.13 -39.01 -28.69
C ALA A 2 -25.05 -37.84 -27.69
N THR A 3 -25.87 -37.81 -26.64
CA THR A 3 -25.95 -36.67 -25.69
C THR A 3 -24.87 -36.70 -24.60
N VAL A 4 -24.31 -37.87 -24.28
CA VAL A 4 -23.31 -38.02 -23.20
C VAL A 4 -21.90 -37.56 -23.64
N VAL A 5 -21.62 -37.57 -24.95
CA VAL A 5 -20.29 -37.21 -25.48
C VAL A 5 -20.09 -35.69 -25.55
N PHE A 6 -21.15 -34.90 -25.71
CA PHE A 6 -21.03 -33.43 -25.74
C PHE A 6 -20.80 -32.81 -24.36
N ALA A 7 -21.37 -33.40 -23.31
CA ALA A 7 -21.19 -32.92 -21.94
C ALA A 7 -19.74 -33.08 -21.45
N SER A 8 -19.07 -34.18 -21.80
CA SER A 8 -17.66 -34.42 -21.43
C SER A 8 -16.71 -33.45 -22.13
N ILE A 9 -16.96 -33.12 -23.41
CA ILE A 9 -16.17 -32.13 -24.17
C ILE A 9 -16.33 -30.73 -23.57
N TYR A 10 -17.52 -30.35 -23.12
CA TYR A 10 -17.77 -29.03 -22.52
C TYR A 10 -17.05 -28.86 -21.17
N VAL A 11 -17.04 -29.90 -20.34
CA VAL A 11 -16.33 -29.91 -19.05
C VAL A 11 -14.82 -29.81 -19.26
N VAL A 12 -14.27 -30.55 -20.23
CA VAL A 12 -12.84 -30.48 -20.57
C VAL A 12 -12.47 -29.09 -21.14
N GLY A 13 -13.32 -28.51 -21.99
CA GLY A 13 -13.12 -27.15 -22.50
C GLY A 13 -13.18 -26.06 -21.42
N ALA A 14 -14.11 -26.19 -20.47
CA ALA A 14 -14.20 -25.31 -19.31
C ALA A 14 -12.96 -25.45 -18.40
N TYR A 15 -12.46 -26.66 -18.20
CA TYR A 15 -11.26 -26.91 -17.39
C TYR A 15 -10.00 -26.34 -18.05
N ILE A 16 -9.83 -26.54 -19.37
CA ILE A 16 -8.68 -26.01 -20.14
C ILE A 16 -8.72 -24.49 -20.21
N SER A 17 -9.90 -23.87 -20.37
CA SER A 17 -10.02 -22.41 -20.38
C SER A 17 -9.74 -21.79 -19.00
N ARG A 18 -10.15 -22.47 -17.91
CA ARG A 18 -9.84 -22.06 -16.53
C ARG A 18 -8.34 -22.21 -16.22
N ALA A 19 -7.72 -23.31 -16.66
CA ALA A 19 -6.28 -23.53 -16.55
C ALA A 19 -5.47 -22.51 -17.37
N ARG A 20 -5.92 -22.13 -18.57
CA ARG A 20 -5.30 -21.06 -19.37
C ARG A 20 -5.49 -19.67 -18.77
N LYS A 21 -6.58 -19.43 -18.02
CA LYS A 21 -6.79 -18.20 -17.28
C LYS A 21 -5.83 -18.09 -16.09
N MET A 22 -5.62 -19.20 -15.37
CA MET A 22 -4.63 -19.29 -14.29
C MET A 22 -3.20 -19.20 -14.82
N SER A 23 -2.87 -19.84 -15.94
CA SER A 23 -1.52 -19.73 -16.52
C SER A 23 -1.21 -18.34 -17.09
N LYS A 24 -2.22 -17.59 -17.57
CA LYS A 24 -2.07 -16.17 -17.93
C LYS A 24 -1.80 -15.27 -16.72
N GLU A 25 -2.28 -15.63 -15.53
CA GLU A 25 -1.94 -14.96 -14.27
C GLU A 25 -0.54 -15.35 -13.77
N GLU A 26 -0.02 -16.53 -14.19
CA GLU A 26 1.24 -17.12 -13.73
C GLU A 26 2.47 -16.72 -14.56
N HIS A 27 2.30 -16.22 -15.80
CA HIS A 27 3.41 -15.76 -16.66
C HIS A 27 3.97 -14.37 -16.30
N GLN A 28 3.43 -13.71 -15.28
CA GLN A 28 4.07 -12.58 -14.62
C GLN A 28 4.58 -13.14 -13.29
N GLY A 29 5.90 -13.12 -13.05
CA GLY A 29 6.45 -13.43 -11.72
C GLY A 29 5.70 -12.64 -10.63
N PRO A 30 5.72 -13.06 -9.36
CA PRO A 30 4.88 -12.49 -8.31
C PRO A 30 4.98 -10.98 -8.33
N ARG A 31 3.92 -10.34 -8.83
CA ARG A 31 3.87 -8.91 -9.02
C ARG A 31 3.59 -8.32 -7.65
N LEU A 32 4.62 -7.70 -7.07
CA LEU A 32 4.53 -7.06 -5.77
C LEU A 32 3.36 -6.07 -5.81
N THR A 33 2.52 -6.10 -4.77
CA THR A 33 1.42 -5.14 -4.65
C THR A 33 1.99 -3.76 -4.33
N ARG A 34 1.20 -2.71 -4.54
CA ARG A 34 1.65 -1.34 -4.27
C ARG A 34 1.94 -1.16 -2.78
N SER A 35 1.15 -1.81 -1.93
CA SER A 35 1.35 -1.83 -0.49
C SER A 35 2.67 -2.47 -0.07
N MET A 36 3.12 -3.54 -0.74
CA MET A 36 4.45 -4.10 -0.53
C MET A 36 5.55 -3.12 -0.94
N SER A 37 5.38 -2.39 -2.04
CA SER A 37 6.38 -1.41 -2.50
C SER A 37 6.60 -0.32 -1.45
N ILE A 38 5.55 0.30 -0.92
CA ILE A 38 5.69 1.30 0.14
C ILE A 38 6.30 0.69 1.41
N ALA A 39 5.88 -0.51 1.80
CA ALA A 39 6.44 -1.19 2.97
C ALA A 39 7.95 -1.47 2.81
N VAL A 40 8.41 -1.90 1.63
CA VAL A 40 9.84 -2.07 1.31
C VAL A 40 10.59 -0.74 1.46
N LEU A 41 10.00 0.38 1.06
CA LEU A 41 10.59 1.71 1.22
C LEU A 41 10.67 2.15 2.69
N HIS A 42 9.75 1.70 3.55
CA HIS A 42 9.90 1.84 5.00
C HIS A 42 11.06 0.98 5.52
N GLY A 43 11.19 -0.25 5.04
CA GLY A 43 12.17 -1.26 5.45
C GLY A 43 11.79 -1.99 6.74
N GLY A 44 12.62 -2.96 7.16
CA GLY A 44 12.47 -3.68 8.43
C GLY A 44 11.17 -4.48 8.57
N GLN A 45 10.59 -4.47 9.77
CA GLN A 45 9.43 -5.28 10.15
C GLN A 45 8.17 -5.01 9.32
N LEU A 46 7.90 -3.75 8.91
CA LEU A 46 6.69 -3.43 8.14
C LEU A 46 6.70 -4.09 6.76
N ALA A 47 7.86 -4.12 6.11
CA ALA A 47 8.06 -4.78 4.83
C ALA A 47 7.79 -6.29 4.93
N LEU A 48 8.28 -6.92 6.00
CA LEU A 48 8.07 -8.34 6.27
C LEU A 48 6.61 -8.64 6.63
N GLN A 49 5.97 -7.82 7.46
CA GLN A 49 4.56 -7.94 7.79
C GLN A 49 3.68 -7.88 6.53
N ARG A 50 3.95 -6.93 5.64
CA ARG A 50 3.19 -6.79 4.38
C ARG A 50 3.35 -8.00 3.46
N LEU A 51 4.51 -8.66 3.48
CA LEU A 51 4.74 -9.91 2.75
C LEU A 51 3.83 -11.04 3.28
N PHE A 52 3.72 -11.20 4.60
CA PHE A 52 2.81 -12.20 5.19
C PHE A 52 1.35 -11.89 4.86
N GLU A 53 0.92 -10.64 5.03
CA GLU A 53 -0.44 -10.19 4.70
C GLU A 53 -0.81 -10.45 3.23
N TYR A 54 0.14 -10.29 2.32
CA TYR A 54 -0.06 -10.61 0.90
C TYR A 54 -0.31 -12.10 0.67
N HIS A 55 0.47 -12.96 1.31
CA HIS A 55 0.28 -14.41 1.20
C HIS A 55 -1.05 -14.85 1.80
N GLU A 56 -1.45 -14.28 2.94
CA GLU A 56 -2.76 -14.51 3.55
C GLU A 56 -3.91 -14.07 2.64
N ALA A 57 -3.87 -12.83 2.13
CA ALA A 57 -4.90 -12.29 1.25
C ALA A 57 -5.01 -13.06 -0.09
N ARG A 58 -3.89 -13.61 -0.58
CA ARG A 58 -3.89 -14.49 -1.76
C ARG A 58 -4.53 -15.85 -1.46
N ALA A 59 -4.40 -16.36 -0.25
CA ALA A 59 -4.97 -17.64 0.16
C ALA A 59 -6.46 -17.55 0.49
N ASP A 60 -6.94 -16.41 1.02
CA ASP A 60 -8.31 -16.22 1.48
C ASP A 60 -8.96 -14.94 0.93
N LYS A 61 -9.95 -15.12 0.03
CA LYS A 61 -10.72 -14.01 -0.55
C LYS A 61 -11.71 -13.38 0.41
N SER A 62 -12.09 -14.05 1.51
CA SER A 62 -13.02 -13.51 2.50
C SER A 62 -12.38 -12.42 3.38
N ALA A 63 -11.05 -12.47 3.55
CA ALA A 63 -10.26 -11.42 4.21
C ALA A 63 -10.49 -10.02 3.60
N VAL A 64 -10.85 -9.96 2.32
CA VAL A 64 -11.14 -8.75 1.55
C VAL A 64 -12.51 -8.12 1.88
N GLU A 65 -13.50 -8.97 2.16
CA GLU A 65 -14.85 -8.51 2.53
C GLU A 65 -14.86 -7.94 3.94
N ILE A 66 -14.05 -8.53 4.82
CA ILE A 66 -13.96 -8.16 6.23
C ILE A 66 -13.09 -6.90 6.43
N ALA A 67 -12.06 -6.66 5.62
CA ALA A 67 -11.15 -5.52 5.78
C ALA A 67 -11.84 -4.14 5.81
N GLU A 68 -12.93 -3.96 5.05
CA GLU A 68 -13.69 -2.70 5.11
C GLU A 68 -14.42 -2.53 6.45
N CYS A 69 -15.00 -3.62 6.96
CA CYS A 69 -15.65 -3.65 8.27
C CYS A 69 -14.63 -3.49 9.40
N GLU A 70 -13.46 -4.12 9.29
CA GLU A 70 -12.33 -3.92 10.21
C GLU A 70 -11.90 -2.45 10.25
N LEU A 71 -11.76 -1.80 9.07
CA LEU A 71 -11.39 -0.39 9.01
C LEU A 71 -12.38 0.47 9.80
N LYS A 72 -13.69 0.31 9.55
CA LYS A 72 -14.73 1.08 10.25
C LYS A 72 -14.75 0.80 11.75
N THR A 73 -14.54 -0.46 12.13
CA THR A 73 -14.53 -0.89 13.53
C THR A 73 -13.35 -0.27 14.28
N HIS A 74 -12.13 -0.39 13.73
CA HIS A 74 -10.92 0.16 14.36
C HIS A 74 -10.93 1.69 14.40
N LEU A 75 -11.48 2.37 13.39
CA LEU A 75 -11.62 3.84 13.40
C LEU A 75 -12.62 4.35 14.45
N ALA A 76 -13.54 3.49 14.91
CA ALA A 76 -14.53 3.82 15.93
C ALA A 76 -14.06 3.53 17.36
N GLU A 77 -12.90 2.88 17.54
CA GLU A 77 -12.31 2.64 18.85
C GLU A 77 -11.92 3.96 19.53
N GLN A 78 -12.02 4.01 20.85
CA GLN A 78 -11.60 5.17 21.64
C GLN A 78 -10.08 5.40 21.54
N HIS A 79 -9.31 4.31 21.45
CA HIS A 79 -7.86 4.32 21.28
C HIS A 79 -7.48 3.38 20.14
N PRO A 80 -7.54 3.86 18.88
CA PRO A 80 -7.29 3.04 17.71
C PRO A 80 -5.87 2.47 17.70
N ASP A 81 -5.74 1.19 17.37
CA ASP A 81 -4.45 0.57 17.10
C ASP A 81 -3.98 0.93 15.67
N TYR A 82 -3.07 1.90 15.57
CA TYR A 82 -2.57 2.38 14.28
C TYR A 82 -1.81 1.31 13.48
N LYS A 83 -1.19 0.33 14.14
CA LYS A 83 -0.52 -0.77 13.44
C LYS A 83 -1.55 -1.68 12.77
N LYS A 84 -2.65 -1.98 13.46
CA LYS A 84 -3.79 -2.72 12.87
C LYS A 84 -4.43 -1.93 11.74
N LEU A 85 -4.66 -0.62 11.93
CA LEU A 85 -5.18 0.22 10.85
C LEU A 85 -4.26 0.18 9.62
N GLN A 86 -2.93 0.29 9.79
CA GLN A 86 -2.00 0.22 8.66
C GLN A 86 -1.97 -1.16 7.97
N SER A 87 -2.17 -2.24 8.72
CA SER A 87 -2.38 -3.59 8.17
C SER A 87 -3.63 -3.64 7.28
N VAL A 88 -4.78 -3.18 7.80
CA VAL A 88 -6.05 -3.13 7.09
C VAL A 88 -5.97 -2.30 5.81
N ILE A 89 -5.22 -1.19 5.84
CA ILE A 89 -4.97 -0.33 4.67
C ILE A 89 -4.29 -1.09 3.53
N GLY A 90 -3.26 -1.89 3.82
CA GLY A 90 -2.64 -2.73 2.79
C GLY A 90 -3.58 -3.81 2.28
N LYS A 91 -4.35 -4.46 3.15
CA LYS A 91 -5.35 -5.46 2.72
C LYS A 91 -6.38 -4.84 1.76
N LEU A 92 -6.84 -3.62 2.02
CA LEU A 92 -7.77 -2.89 1.14
C LEU A 92 -7.14 -2.53 -0.22
N GLU A 93 -5.85 -2.20 -0.25
CA GLU A 93 -5.11 -2.01 -1.51
C GLU A 93 -5.01 -3.31 -2.31
N MET A 94 -4.58 -4.40 -1.67
CA MET A 94 -4.45 -5.72 -2.30
C MET A 94 -5.79 -6.23 -2.84
N SER A 95 -6.88 -5.77 -2.24
CA SER A 95 -8.26 -6.07 -2.61
C SER A 95 -8.83 -5.20 -3.72
N GLY A 96 -8.13 -4.15 -4.15
CA GLY A 96 -8.64 -3.21 -5.14
C GLY A 96 -9.76 -2.28 -4.63
N LYS A 97 -9.88 -2.10 -3.30
CA LYS A 97 -10.93 -1.30 -2.63
C LYS A 97 -10.48 0.12 -2.25
N GLU A 98 -9.49 0.66 -2.95
CA GLU A 98 -8.86 1.93 -2.56
C GLU A 98 -9.84 3.11 -2.52
N ALA A 99 -10.77 3.18 -3.48
CA ALA A 99 -11.76 4.25 -3.51
C ALA A 99 -12.68 4.22 -2.28
N GLN A 100 -13.10 3.03 -1.83
CA GLN A 100 -13.94 2.88 -0.65
C GLN A 100 -13.17 3.27 0.63
N ALA A 101 -11.91 2.83 0.73
CA ALA A 101 -11.03 3.18 1.84
C ALA A 101 -10.81 4.70 1.96
N VAL A 102 -10.55 5.37 0.82
CA VAL A 102 -10.41 6.84 0.75
C VAL A 102 -11.66 7.54 1.31
N GLU A 103 -12.86 7.13 0.90
CA GLU A 103 -14.09 7.74 1.38
C GLU A 103 -14.33 7.53 2.89
N ILE A 104 -13.99 6.35 3.41
CA ILE A 104 -14.09 6.06 4.86
C ILE A 104 -13.11 6.94 5.65
N LEU A 105 -11.85 7.02 5.20
CA LEU A 105 -10.80 7.78 5.88
C LEU A 105 -11.06 9.29 5.85
N LYS A 106 -11.58 9.84 4.73
CA LYS A 106 -12.01 11.24 4.65
C LYS A 106 -13.05 11.58 5.72
N LYS A 107 -14.09 10.73 5.84
CA LYS A 107 -15.16 10.91 6.83
C LYS A 107 -14.62 10.80 8.26
N ALA A 108 -13.77 9.81 8.52
CA ALA A 108 -13.17 9.61 9.84
C ALA A 108 -12.26 10.78 10.24
N THR A 109 -11.43 11.27 9.31
CA THR A 109 -10.56 12.44 9.50
C THR A 109 -11.38 13.68 9.81
N ALA A 110 -12.40 13.98 9.00
CA ALA A 110 -13.28 15.14 9.22
C ALA A 110 -14.01 15.06 10.57
N LYS A 111 -14.52 13.87 10.94
CA LYS A 111 -15.17 13.64 12.23
C LYS A 111 -14.21 13.88 13.40
N ALA A 112 -13.01 13.30 13.35
CA ALA A 112 -11.99 13.49 14.39
C ALA A 112 -11.63 14.98 14.58
N ARG A 113 -11.44 15.73 13.49
CA ARG A 113 -11.18 17.18 13.55
C ARG A 113 -12.33 17.95 14.20
N ASN A 114 -13.56 17.66 13.80
CA ASN A 114 -14.74 18.34 14.35
C ASN A 114 -14.94 18.04 15.85
N GLU A 115 -14.49 16.88 16.31
CA GLU A 115 -14.52 16.46 17.73
C GLU A 115 -13.28 16.95 18.51
N GLY A 116 -12.37 17.71 17.90
CA GLY A 116 -11.13 18.19 18.53
C GLY A 116 -10.05 17.11 18.75
N ARG A 117 -10.23 15.92 18.16
CA ARG A 117 -9.32 14.78 18.24
C ARG A 117 -8.20 14.89 17.21
N ASN A 118 -7.36 15.91 17.38
CA ASN A 118 -6.36 16.32 16.39
C ASN A 118 -5.30 15.25 16.11
N HIS A 119 -4.88 14.49 17.12
CA HIS A 119 -3.91 13.41 16.95
C HIS A 119 -4.48 12.29 16.07
N GLU A 120 -5.70 11.83 16.37
CA GLU A 120 -6.39 10.82 15.55
C GLU A 120 -6.66 11.33 14.14
N ALA A 121 -7.06 12.59 14.00
CA ALA A 121 -7.23 13.20 12.68
C ALA A 121 -5.93 13.19 11.87
N TYR A 122 -4.80 13.50 12.49
CA TYR A 122 -3.49 13.44 11.85
C TYR A 122 -3.15 12.00 11.41
N GLU A 123 -3.30 11.01 12.30
CA GLU A 123 -3.02 9.61 11.98
C GLU A 123 -3.94 9.07 10.87
N TYR A 124 -5.22 9.41 10.89
CA TYR A 124 -6.16 9.00 9.84
C TYR A 124 -5.85 9.66 8.50
N GLU A 125 -5.41 10.93 8.52
CA GLU A 125 -4.99 11.63 7.30
C GLU A 125 -3.69 11.03 6.73
N MET A 126 -2.76 10.56 7.57
CA MET A 126 -1.58 9.83 7.10
C MET A 126 -1.94 8.54 6.36
N LEU A 127 -2.92 7.77 6.87
CA LEU A 127 -3.44 6.59 6.17
C LEU A 127 -4.18 6.98 4.87
N LEU A 128 -4.88 8.12 4.88
CA LEU A 128 -5.53 8.66 3.68
C LEU A 128 -4.51 8.99 2.59
N VAL A 129 -3.38 9.63 2.94
CA VAL A 129 -2.28 9.90 2.00
C VAL A 129 -1.78 8.59 1.37
N GLU A 130 -1.50 7.57 2.17
CA GLU A 130 -1.05 6.26 1.68
C GLU A 130 -2.05 5.67 0.66
N MET A 131 -3.34 5.72 0.98
CA MET A 131 -4.41 5.25 0.09
C MET A 131 -4.56 6.07 -1.19
N LEU A 132 -4.40 7.39 -1.12
CA LEU A 132 -4.43 8.27 -2.29
C LEU A 132 -3.24 7.98 -3.22
N ILE A 133 -2.06 7.69 -2.67
CA ILE A 133 -0.90 7.24 -3.45
C ILE A 133 -1.23 5.92 -4.16
N TYR A 134 -1.79 4.93 -3.46
CA TYR A 134 -2.20 3.67 -4.09
C TYR A 134 -3.23 3.89 -5.21
N LYS A 135 -4.26 4.69 -4.96
CA LYS A 135 -5.29 5.03 -5.96
C LYS A 135 -4.71 5.79 -7.16
N GLY A 136 -3.61 6.51 -6.96
CA GLY A 136 -2.92 7.33 -7.96
C GLY A 136 -3.39 8.78 -8.01
N ASP A 137 -4.03 9.27 -6.94
CA ASP A 137 -4.52 10.64 -6.82
C ASP A 137 -3.46 11.54 -6.15
N PHE A 138 -2.30 11.67 -6.82
CA PHE A 138 -1.09 12.27 -6.25
C PHE A 138 -1.25 13.72 -5.80
N LYS A 139 -1.98 14.54 -6.57
CA LYS A 139 -2.27 15.93 -6.22
C LYS A 139 -3.08 16.05 -4.94
N GLU A 140 -4.04 15.15 -4.76
CA GLU A 140 -4.86 15.11 -3.54
C GLU A 140 -4.01 14.66 -2.35
N ALA A 141 -3.15 13.65 -2.54
CA ALA A 141 -2.21 13.19 -1.51
C ALA A 141 -1.29 14.32 -1.02
N LEU A 142 -0.68 15.09 -1.93
CA LEU A 142 0.14 16.26 -1.57
C LEU A 142 -0.66 17.42 -0.96
N GLY A 143 -1.96 17.46 -1.24
CA GLY A 143 -2.88 18.46 -0.71
C GLY A 143 -3.22 18.27 0.76
N CYS A 144 -3.07 17.05 1.31
CA CYS A 144 -3.35 16.71 2.70
C CYS A 144 -2.56 17.58 3.70
N GLU A 145 -3.21 17.96 4.78
CA GLU A 145 -2.69 18.89 5.77
C GLU A 145 -1.54 18.29 6.57
N CYS A 146 -1.64 17.01 6.95
CA CYS A 146 -0.60 16.25 7.65
C CYS A 146 0.78 16.32 6.98
N LEU A 147 0.85 16.52 5.66
CA LEU A 147 2.13 16.66 4.95
C LEU A 147 2.72 18.07 5.05
N ARG A 148 1.96 19.10 5.44
CA ARG A 148 2.43 20.51 5.45
C ARG A 148 3.24 20.89 6.69
N HIS A 149 2.93 20.28 7.83
CA HIS A 149 3.46 20.62 9.16
C HIS A 149 4.91 20.15 9.40
N ALA A 150 5.89 20.83 8.79
CA ALA A 150 7.33 20.48 8.82
C ALA A 150 7.91 20.29 10.23
N GLU A 151 7.32 20.92 11.23
CA GLU A 151 7.66 20.83 12.65
C GLU A 151 7.39 19.46 13.29
N ILE A 152 6.54 18.62 12.68
CA ILE A 152 6.24 17.27 13.18
C ILE A 152 7.29 16.29 12.66
N SER A 153 8.05 15.69 13.58
CA SER A 153 9.12 14.72 13.30
C SER A 153 8.58 13.32 12.99
N ASP A 154 7.81 13.20 11.91
CA ASP A 154 7.25 11.94 11.42
C ASP A 154 7.85 11.59 10.05
N ALA A 155 8.67 10.54 10.02
CA ALA A 155 9.38 10.08 8.84
C ALA A 155 8.46 9.66 7.67
N ARG A 156 7.20 9.28 7.94
CA ARG A 156 6.23 8.95 6.89
C ARG A 156 5.95 10.14 5.97
N ARG A 157 6.00 11.36 6.50
CA ARG A 157 5.71 12.59 5.74
C ARG A 157 6.71 12.82 4.59
N PRO A 158 8.03 12.93 4.85
CA PRO A 158 9.01 13.06 3.77
C PRO A 158 9.06 11.81 2.89
N LEU A 159 8.79 10.60 3.42
CA LEU A 159 8.68 9.40 2.58
C LEU A 159 7.58 9.53 1.52
N PHE A 160 6.36 9.88 1.93
CA PHE A 160 5.23 10.03 1.01
C PHE A 160 5.46 11.15 0.00
N LYS A 161 6.03 12.29 0.43
CA LYS A 161 6.43 13.37 -0.48
C LYS A 161 7.48 12.90 -1.50
N ALA A 162 8.50 12.17 -1.06
CA ALA A 162 9.55 11.65 -1.93
C ALA A 162 8.96 10.72 -3.00
N ILE A 163 8.10 9.77 -2.58
CA ILE A 163 7.41 8.85 -3.49
C ILE A 163 6.63 9.63 -4.54
N VAL A 164 5.77 10.56 -4.12
CA VAL A 164 4.93 11.32 -5.05
C VAL A 164 5.78 12.15 -6.02
N HIS A 165 6.77 12.90 -5.54
CA HIS A 165 7.61 13.72 -6.41
C HIS A 165 8.41 12.91 -7.43
N ILE A 166 8.94 11.74 -7.07
CA ILE A 166 9.60 10.84 -8.02
C ILE A 166 8.60 10.31 -9.06
N ILE A 167 7.38 9.94 -8.63
CA ILE A 167 6.32 9.50 -9.54
C ILE A 167 5.98 10.61 -10.55
N GLU A 168 5.89 11.86 -10.12
CA GLU A 168 5.63 13.03 -10.95
C GLU A 168 6.86 13.54 -11.74
N CYS A 169 7.95 12.76 -11.77
CA CYS A 169 9.20 13.09 -12.45
C CYS A 169 9.91 14.36 -11.92
N ASN A 170 9.59 14.80 -10.70
CA ASN A 170 10.30 15.84 -9.98
C ASN A 170 11.41 15.22 -9.10
N LYS A 171 12.45 14.70 -9.75
CA LYS A 171 13.53 13.98 -9.08
C LYS A 171 14.24 14.82 -8.02
N ASN A 172 14.43 16.12 -8.25
CA ASN A 172 15.13 17.00 -7.31
C ASN A 172 14.41 17.11 -5.97
N GLU A 173 13.10 17.39 -5.98
CA GLU A 173 12.30 17.39 -4.74
C GLU A 173 12.19 15.97 -4.16
N GLY A 174 12.06 14.95 -5.01
CA GLY A 174 12.08 13.55 -4.59
C GLY A 174 13.32 13.18 -3.77
N THR A 175 14.52 13.53 -4.26
CA THR A 175 15.79 13.29 -3.56
C THR A 175 15.89 14.09 -2.26
N LYS A 176 15.42 15.33 -2.25
CA LYS A 176 15.41 16.18 -1.05
C LYS A 176 14.59 15.54 0.07
N TYR A 177 13.34 15.15 -0.22
CA TYR A 177 12.49 14.50 0.79
C TYR A 177 12.96 13.10 1.15
N TRP A 178 13.54 12.34 0.21
CA TRP A 178 14.15 11.06 0.56
C TRP A 178 15.32 11.22 1.55
N ARG A 179 16.12 12.28 1.42
CA ARG A 179 17.19 12.58 2.39
C ARG A 179 16.61 12.93 3.75
N GLU A 180 15.57 13.76 3.79
CA GLU A 180 14.86 14.11 5.04
C GLU A 180 14.28 12.87 5.74
N PHE A 181 13.69 11.95 4.96
CA PHE A 181 13.22 10.66 5.46
C PHE A 181 14.33 9.83 6.13
N ASN A 182 15.49 9.71 5.50
CA ASN A 182 16.61 8.96 6.08
C ASN A 182 17.20 9.66 7.30
N ASN A 183 17.31 10.99 7.29
CA ASN A 183 17.78 11.75 8.46
C ASN A 183 16.88 11.47 9.68
N LEU A 184 15.56 11.51 9.52
CA LEU A 184 14.62 11.19 10.60
C LEU A 184 14.76 9.73 11.05
N LYS A 185 14.93 8.78 10.13
CA LYS A 185 15.16 7.37 10.50
C LYS A 185 16.42 7.19 11.36
N GLU A 186 17.49 7.90 11.03
CA GLU A 186 18.76 7.88 11.78
C GLU A 186 18.60 8.54 13.16
N GLU A 187 17.98 9.72 13.22
CA GLU A 187 17.76 10.49 14.46
C GLU A 187 16.92 9.72 15.49
N PHE A 188 15.87 9.02 15.05
CA PHE A 188 14.98 8.26 15.95
C PHE A 188 15.44 6.82 16.20
N HIS A 189 16.67 6.48 15.81
CA HIS A 189 17.20 5.10 15.89
C HIS A 189 16.23 4.05 15.35
N CYS A 190 15.49 4.38 14.29
CA CYS A 190 14.76 3.40 13.47
C CYS A 190 15.72 2.61 12.56
N LEU A 191 16.98 2.51 12.99
CA LEU A 191 18.03 1.71 12.40
C LEU A 191 17.87 0.26 12.87
N PRO A 192 18.23 -0.71 12.03
CA PRO A 192 18.24 -2.11 12.39
C PRO A 192 18.91 -2.36 13.73
N SER A 193 18.18 -3.00 14.65
CA SER A 193 18.81 -3.64 15.80
C SER A 193 19.72 -4.76 15.30
N ILE A 194 20.80 -5.07 16.02
CA ILE A 194 21.72 -6.20 15.73
C ILE A 194 20.97 -7.55 15.64
N LYS A 195 19.70 -7.61 16.09
CA LYS A 195 18.82 -8.79 16.08
C LYS A 195 17.90 -8.92 14.85
N GLU A 196 17.96 -8.04 13.87
CA GLU A 196 17.13 -8.16 12.67
C GLU A 196 17.49 -9.40 11.84
N SER A 197 16.47 -9.98 11.19
CA SER A 197 16.70 -11.10 10.28
C SER A 197 17.51 -10.63 9.06
N MET A 198 18.14 -11.58 8.35
CA MET A 198 18.88 -11.26 7.12
C MET A 198 17.98 -10.59 6.08
N GLU A 199 16.70 -10.99 6.02
CA GLU A 199 15.68 -10.43 5.15
C GLU A 199 15.34 -8.97 5.50
N GLU A 200 15.18 -8.66 6.79
CA GLU A 200 14.93 -7.29 7.26
C GLU A 200 16.10 -6.35 6.91
N CYS A 201 17.34 -6.82 7.08
CA CYS A 201 18.54 -6.09 6.69
C CYS A 201 18.59 -5.79 5.18
N GLN A 202 18.16 -6.72 4.33
CA GLN A 202 18.10 -6.51 2.89
C GLN A 202 17.04 -5.48 2.51
N LEU A 203 15.86 -5.56 3.11
CA LEU A 203 14.77 -4.59 2.91
C LEU A 203 15.19 -3.20 3.38
N HIS A 204 15.92 -3.10 4.48
CA HIS A 204 16.47 -1.84 4.95
C HIS A 204 17.43 -1.21 3.92
N LYS A 205 18.35 -2.00 3.34
CA LYS A 205 19.29 -1.51 2.32
C LYS A 205 18.61 -0.92 1.08
N LEU A 206 17.44 -1.46 0.70
CA LEU A 206 16.65 -0.91 -0.42
C LEU A 206 16.11 0.48 -0.12
N SER A 207 15.80 0.78 1.15
CA SER A 207 15.31 2.10 1.57
C SER A 207 16.41 3.17 1.67
N THR A 208 17.64 2.77 2.03
CA THR A 208 18.76 3.70 2.31
C THR A 208 19.66 3.98 1.11
N ASN A 209 19.45 3.32 -0.03
CA ASN A 209 20.11 3.66 -1.29
C ASN A 209 19.12 4.37 -2.22
N PHE A 210 19.40 5.63 -2.60
CA PHE A 210 18.49 6.40 -3.44
C PHE A 210 18.17 5.74 -4.78
N ASN A 211 19.15 5.08 -5.42
CA ASN A 211 18.91 4.43 -6.71
C ASN A 211 17.99 3.21 -6.56
N GLU A 212 18.12 2.44 -5.48
CA GLU A 212 17.22 1.32 -5.19
C GLU A 212 15.82 1.81 -4.78
N PHE A 213 15.77 2.85 -3.96
CA PHE A 213 14.53 3.55 -3.62
C PHE A 213 13.79 4.02 -4.87
N GLU A 214 14.48 4.72 -5.78
CA GLU A 214 13.93 5.23 -7.03
C GLU A 214 13.42 4.09 -7.93
N LYS A 215 14.14 2.97 -8.02
CA LYS A 215 13.68 1.77 -8.76
C LYS A 215 12.36 1.24 -8.20
N VAL A 216 12.24 1.11 -6.88
CA VAL A 216 11.01 0.63 -6.23
C VAL A 216 9.86 1.61 -6.47
N VAL A 217 10.10 2.92 -6.39
CA VAL A 217 9.08 3.94 -6.71
C VAL A 217 8.66 3.89 -8.18
N HIS A 218 9.58 3.63 -9.11
CA HIS A 218 9.23 3.44 -10.52
C HIS A 218 8.43 2.16 -10.77
N MET A 219 8.68 1.08 -10.04
CA MET A 219 7.85 -0.13 -10.08
C MET A 219 6.44 0.18 -9.57
N LEU A 220 6.32 0.88 -8.44
CA LEU A 220 5.05 1.36 -7.88
C LEU A 220 4.28 2.21 -8.91
N LYS A 221 4.94 3.17 -9.58
CA LYS A 221 4.34 4.01 -10.64
C LYS A 221 3.75 3.16 -11.76
N LYS A 222 4.51 2.20 -12.27
CA LYS A 222 4.05 1.32 -13.36
C LYS A 222 2.81 0.55 -12.96
N ASP A 223 2.79 0.03 -11.73
CA ASP A 223 1.65 -0.74 -11.24
C ASP A 223 0.38 0.12 -11.09
N ILE A 224 0.50 1.32 -10.51
CA ILE A 224 -0.62 2.27 -10.38
C ILE A 224 -1.21 2.60 -11.76
N ILE A 225 -0.38 2.94 -12.74
CA ILE A 225 -0.82 3.29 -14.10
C ILE A 225 -1.55 2.10 -14.75
N GLU A 226 -1.02 0.89 -14.61
CA GLU A 226 -1.65 -0.30 -15.18
C GLU A 226 -3.01 -0.62 -14.53
N VAL A 227 -3.15 -0.44 -13.22
CA VAL A 227 -4.44 -0.61 -12.53
C VAL A 227 -5.44 0.46 -12.98
N GLN A 228 -5.03 1.73 -13.07
CA GLN A 228 -5.89 2.81 -13.57
C GLN A 228 -6.36 2.57 -15.01
N ALA A 229 -5.44 2.13 -15.89
CA ALA A 229 -5.78 1.79 -17.26
C ALA A 229 -6.78 0.63 -17.37
N LYS A 230 -6.72 -0.34 -16.44
CA LYS A 230 -7.71 -1.43 -16.36
C LYS A 230 -9.07 -0.95 -15.84
N ARG A 231 -9.10 0.00 -14.91
CA ARG A 231 -10.35 0.59 -14.38
C ARG A 231 -11.08 1.40 -15.44
N ASN A 232 -10.39 2.23 -16.22
CA ASN A 232 -10.98 3.08 -17.27
C ASN A 232 -11.52 2.30 -18.49
N LYS A 233 -11.22 1.00 -18.59
CA LYS A 233 -11.72 0.12 -19.67
C LYS A 233 -12.97 -0.67 -19.28
N LYS A 234 -13.38 -0.63 -18.02
CA LYS A 234 -14.60 -1.25 -17.51
C LYS A 234 -15.71 -0.21 -17.40
#